data_AF-A0A257M0S4-F1
#
_entry.id   AF-A0A257M0S4-F1
#
_cell.length_a   1.000
_cell.length_b   1.000
_cell.length_c   1.000
_cell.angle_alpha   90.00
_cell.angle_beta   90.00
_cell.angle_gamma   90.00
#
_symmetry.space_group_name_H-M   'P 1'
#
loop_
_entity.id
_entity.type
_entity.pdbx_description
1 polymer ?
#
loop_
_entity_poly.entity_id
_entity_poly.type
_entity_poly.pdbx_seq_one_letter_code
_entity_poly.pdbx_strand_id
1 'polypeptide(L)'
;MNLKALSNCLFGLAAMAFLPSCTTNIRNAQNVVVYRGLAHPQNEKSLYARQLKTVSHFYQHGYEFFTEPVPVPAETVQRILDLYSDPTSHQTLSIKSICHYHPDYSLVWKTGNDEQILQICYGCHEWRHFCSRGVLQTDVNEPAYFDKLTKWLPKVAAK
;
A
#
# COMPACT_ATOMS: atom_id res chain seq x y z
N MET A 1 -5.91 -24.83 53.71
CA MET A 1 -5.04 -23.73 53.23
C MET A 1 -3.88 -24.38 52.50
N ASN A 2 -3.53 -24.13 51.24
CA ASN A 2 -3.81 -23.02 50.33
C ASN A 2 -3.62 -23.56 48.89
N LEU A 3 -4.68 -23.63 48.08
CA LEU A 3 -4.58 -23.76 46.63
C LEU A 3 -4.62 -22.33 46.07
N LYS A 4 -3.62 -21.96 45.26
CA LYS A 4 -3.75 -21.08 44.07
C LYS A 4 -2.36 -20.82 43.48
N ALA A 5 -1.94 -21.78 42.65
CA ALA A 5 -1.04 -21.51 41.54
C ALA A 5 -1.89 -21.15 40.31
N LEU A 6 -1.33 -20.31 39.44
CA LEU A 6 -1.74 -20.07 38.05
C LEU A 6 -3.03 -19.25 37.88
N SER A 7 -2.88 -17.92 37.95
CA SER A 7 -3.83 -17.00 37.31
C SER A 7 -3.32 -16.71 35.89
N ASN A 8 -4.07 -17.28 34.96
CA ASN A 8 -3.91 -17.29 33.51
C ASN A 8 -3.45 -15.98 32.85
N CYS A 9 -2.55 -16.16 31.88
CA CYS A 9 -2.43 -15.37 30.65
C CYS A 9 -3.80 -14.97 30.10
N LEU A 10 -4.16 -13.69 30.11
CA LEU A 10 -5.32 -13.25 29.33
C LEU A 10 -5.33 -11.74 29.05
N PHE A 11 -4.23 -11.16 28.57
CA PHE A 11 -4.29 -9.82 27.96
C PHE A 11 -3.33 -9.74 26.77
N GLY A 12 -3.90 -9.94 25.58
CA GLY A 12 -3.17 -9.84 24.32
C GLY A 12 -3.95 -10.32 23.09
N LEU A 13 -5.28 -10.25 23.12
CA LEU A 13 -6.10 -10.43 21.90
C LEU A 13 -6.72 -9.06 21.55
N ALA A 14 -5.86 -8.10 21.24
CA ALA A 14 -6.30 -6.80 20.76
C ALA A 14 -6.67 -6.92 19.27
N ALA A 15 -7.99 -6.94 19.02
CA ALA A 15 -8.65 -6.53 17.79
C ALA A 15 -8.06 -7.02 16.45
N MET A 16 -8.18 -8.33 16.15
CA MET A 16 -8.34 -8.78 14.76
C MET A 16 -9.77 -8.51 14.30
N ALA A 17 -10.15 -7.24 14.18
CA ALA A 17 -11.42 -6.86 13.58
C ALA A 17 -11.27 -6.92 12.06
N PHE A 18 -11.76 -8.01 11.47
CA PHE A 18 -12.21 -8.17 10.07
C PHE A 18 -11.59 -7.21 9.05
N LEU A 19 -10.63 -7.70 8.24
CA LEU A 19 -10.32 -7.08 6.95
C LEU A 19 -11.57 -7.23 6.05
N PRO A 20 -12.41 -6.19 5.84
CA PRO A 20 -13.67 -6.38 5.16
C PRO A 20 -13.41 -6.37 3.65
N SER A 21 -13.54 -7.54 3.06
CA SER A 21 -13.96 -7.80 1.67
C SER A 21 -13.10 -7.36 0.47
N CYS A 22 -12.13 -6.45 0.61
CA CYS A 22 -11.16 -6.18 -0.47
C CYS A 22 -10.02 -7.21 -0.53
N THR A 23 -9.82 -8.05 0.50
CA THR A 23 -8.62 -8.91 0.61
C THR A 23 -8.83 -10.34 0.13
N THR A 24 -10.04 -10.72 -0.33
CA THR A 24 -10.30 -12.09 -0.76
C THR A 24 -9.51 -12.40 -2.05
N ASN A 25 -8.51 -13.27 -1.91
CA ASN A 25 -7.73 -13.87 -2.99
C ASN A 25 -6.74 -12.96 -3.75
N ILE A 26 -6.30 -11.87 -3.14
CA ILE A 26 -5.29 -10.98 -3.75
C ILE A 26 -3.96 -11.69 -4.08
N ARG A 27 -3.60 -12.75 -3.34
CA ARG A 27 -2.41 -13.57 -3.63
C ARG A 27 -2.44 -14.25 -4.99
N ASN A 28 -3.61 -14.40 -5.59
CA ASN A 28 -3.79 -14.98 -6.91
C ASN A 28 -3.90 -13.91 -8.01
N ALA A 29 -3.58 -12.65 -7.72
CA ALA A 29 -3.57 -11.60 -8.72
C ALA A 29 -2.61 -11.98 -9.87
N GLN A 30 -3.07 -11.80 -11.09
CA GLN A 30 -2.30 -12.05 -12.30
C GLN A 30 -2.20 -10.76 -13.10
N ASN A 31 -1.15 -10.66 -13.92
CA ASN A 31 -0.95 -9.54 -14.84
C ASN A 31 -0.98 -8.18 -14.12
N VAL A 32 -0.42 -8.12 -12.91
CA VAL A 32 -0.35 -6.90 -12.13
C VAL A 32 0.58 -5.92 -12.84
N VAL A 33 0.06 -4.73 -13.10
CA VAL A 33 0.82 -3.62 -13.70
C VAL A 33 1.18 -2.64 -12.58
N VAL A 34 2.44 -2.26 -12.51
CA VAL A 34 2.93 -1.31 -11.49
C VAL A 34 3.16 0.04 -12.14
N TYR A 35 2.49 1.08 -11.65
CA TYR A 35 2.68 2.45 -12.07
C TYR A 35 3.37 3.25 -10.99
N ARG A 36 4.18 4.22 -11.41
CA ARG A 36 4.84 5.17 -10.50
C ARG A 36 4.05 6.46 -10.41
N GLY A 37 3.90 7.01 -9.21
CA GLY A 37 3.32 8.32 -8.98
C GLY A 37 4.20 9.44 -9.55
N LEU A 38 3.60 10.57 -9.94
CA LEU A 38 4.36 11.79 -10.23
C LEU A 38 4.98 12.37 -8.95
N ALA A 39 5.87 13.36 -9.10
CA ALA A 39 6.51 14.07 -8.00
C ALA A 39 5.50 14.65 -6.99
N HIS A 40 5.91 14.84 -5.73
CA HIS A 40 4.96 15.31 -4.72
C HIS A 40 4.54 16.76 -4.99
N PRO A 41 3.25 17.10 -5.12
CA PRO A 41 2.79 18.42 -5.55
C PRO A 41 3.16 19.54 -4.57
N GLN A 42 3.44 19.22 -3.31
CA GLN A 42 3.81 20.22 -2.31
C GLN A 42 5.31 20.26 -1.98
N ASN A 43 6.01 19.13 -2.08
CA ASN A 43 7.43 19.03 -1.72
C ASN A 43 8.30 19.32 -2.95
N GLU A 44 7.76 19.05 -4.14
CA GLU A 44 8.47 19.12 -5.42
C GLU A 44 7.62 19.91 -6.45
N LYS A 45 7.00 21.02 -6.02
CA LYS A 45 6.06 21.84 -6.80
C LYS A 45 6.47 22.06 -8.26
N SER A 46 7.70 22.54 -8.48
CA SER A 46 8.21 22.85 -9.82
C SER A 46 8.37 21.61 -10.69
N LEU A 47 8.80 20.50 -10.10
CA LEU A 47 8.96 19.23 -10.81
C LEU A 47 7.60 18.61 -11.15
N TYR A 48 6.66 18.60 -10.21
CA TYR A 48 5.29 18.15 -10.47
C TYR A 48 4.62 18.95 -11.58
N ALA A 49 4.69 20.28 -11.51
CA ALA A 49 4.15 21.16 -12.55
C ALA A 49 4.82 20.97 -13.92
N ARG A 50 6.12 20.62 -13.94
CA ARG A 50 6.83 20.25 -15.17
C ARG A 50 6.30 18.93 -15.71
N GLN A 51 6.25 17.88 -14.87
CA GLN A 51 5.82 16.54 -15.27
C GLN A 51 4.41 16.56 -15.87
N LEU A 52 3.45 17.26 -15.25
CA LEU A 52 2.09 17.42 -15.79
C LEU A 52 2.02 18.00 -17.22
N LYS A 53 3.09 18.66 -17.68
CA LYS A 53 3.16 19.25 -19.02
C LYS A 53 3.99 18.43 -19.99
N THR A 54 4.93 17.64 -19.50
CA THR A 54 6.02 17.09 -20.33
C THR A 54 6.02 15.57 -20.43
N VAL A 55 5.27 14.86 -19.58
CA VAL A 55 5.25 13.39 -19.57
C VAL A 55 3.82 12.89 -19.74
N SER A 56 3.66 11.71 -20.34
CA SER A 56 2.35 11.05 -20.36
C SER A 56 2.00 10.55 -18.96
N HIS A 57 0.82 10.94 -18.50
CA HIS A 57 0.31 10.55 -17.19
C HIS A 57 -1.20 10.25 -17.26
N PHE A 58 -1.71 9.63 -16.20
CA PHE A 58 -3.13 9.41 -16.01
C PHE A 58 -3.52 9.61 -14.55
N TYR A 59 -4.76 10.03 -14.34
CA TYR A 59 -5.35 10.27 -13.03
C TYR A 59 -6.08 9.03 -12.54
N GLN A 60 -5.74 8.55 -11.34
CA GLN A 60 -6.40 7.41 -10.71
C GLN A 60 -6.58 7.66 -9.20
N HIS A 61 -7.83 7.60 -8.75
CA HIS A 61 -8.23 7.73 -7.34
C HIS A 61 -7.56 8.89 -6.57
N GLY A 62 -7.48 10.08 -7.17
CA GLY A 62 -6.95 11.25 -6.48
C GLY A 62 -5.56 11.69 -6.94
N TYR A 63 -4.83 10.84 -7.67
CA TYR A 63 -3.39 11.01 -7.88
C TYR A 63 -2.99 10.78 -9.35
N GLU A 64 -1.88 11.40 -9.72
CA GLU A 64 -1.31 11.32 -11.07
C GLU A 64 -0.18 10.30 -11.12
N PHE A 65 -0.22 9.43 -12.12
CA PHE A 65 0.77 8.37 -12.34
C PHE A 65 1.35 8.47 -13.74
N PHE A 66 2.62 8.10 -13.90
CA PHE A 66 3.21 7.91 -15.22
C PHE A 66 2.45 6.82 -15.98
N THR A 67 2.15 7.03 -17.27
CA THR A 67 1.50 6.02 -18.11
C THR A 67 2.39 4.81 -18.38
N GLU A 68 3.72 5.00 -18.39
CA GLU A 68 4.69 3.93 -18.57
C GLU A 68 4.80 3.06 -17.29
N PRO A 69 4.53 1.74 -17.36
CA PRO A 69 4.70 0.85 -16.23
C PRO A 69 6.14 0.73 -15.76
N VAL A 70 6.33 0.54 -14.46
CA VAL A 70 7.62 0.20 -13.87
C VAL A 70 7.91 -1.28 -14.16
N PRO A 71 9.09 -1.63 -14.71
CA PRO A 71 9.46 -3.02 -14.95
C PRO A 71 9.84 -3.71 -13.63
N VAL A 72 8.84 -4.10 -12.85
CA VAL A 72 9.01 -4.84 -11.60
C VAL A 72 8.93 -6.35 -11.89
N PRO A 73 9.92 -7.15 -11.46
CA PRO A 73 9.86 -8.61 -11.62
C PRO A 73 8.60 -9.21 -10.99
N ALA A 74 8.02 -10.21 -11.64
CA ALA A 74 6.79 -10.85 -11.18
C ALA A 74 6.93 -11.43 -9.77
N GLU A 75 8.10 -11.98 -9.42
CA GLU A 75 8.34 -12.48 -8.05
C GLU A 75 8.34 -11.36 -7.01
N THR A 76 8.77 -10.15 -7.38
CA THR A 76 8.76 -8.97 -6.50
C THR A 76 7.33 -8.49 -6.28
N VAL A 77 6.54 -8.44 -7.35
CA VAL A 77 5.11 -8.14 -7.24
C VAL A 77 4.42 -9.13 -6.31
N GLN A 78 4.65 -10.43 -6.50
CA GLN A 78 4.03 -11.45 -5.65
C GLN A 78 4.41 -11.28 -4.18
N ARG A 79 5.68 -10.99 -3.88
CA ARG A 79 6.12 -10.72 -2.49
C ARG A 79 5.40 -9.52 -1.88
N ILE A 80 5.11 -8.47 -2.65
CA ILE A 80 4.37 -7.30 -2.17
C ILE A 80 2.91 -7.69 -1.88
N LEU A 81 2.27 -8.45 -2.75
CA LEU A 81 0.89 -8.90 -2.55
C LEU A 81 0.76 -9.88 -1.38
N ASP A 82 1.74 -10.76 -1.19
CA ASP A 82 1.83 -11.65 -0.04
C ASP A 82 2.02 -10.86 1.25
N LEU A 83 2.89 -9.82 1.23
CA LEU A 83 3.08 -8.92 2.36
C LEU A 83 1.80 -8.18 2.70
N TYR A 84 1.13 -7.56 1.73
CA TYR A 84 -0.17 -6.92 1.94
C TYR A 84 -1.25 -7.92 2.39
N SER A 85 -1.17 -9.18 2.00
CA SER A 85 -2.12 -10.21 2.48
C SER A 85 -1.84 -10.66 3.92
N ASP A 86 -0.70 -10.30 4.49
CA ASP A 86 -0.31 -10.63 5.85
C ASP A 86 -0.93 -9.60 6.80
N PRO A 87 -1.88 -9.99 7.68
CA PRO A 87 -2.49 -9.07 8.63
C PRO A 87 -1.49 -8.36 9.54
N THR A 88 -0.32 -8.96 9.77
CA THR A 88 0.75 -8.35 10.59
C THR A 88 1.47 -7.20 9.90
N SER A 89 1.29 -7.06 8.58
CA SER A 89 1.80 -5.92 7.81
C SER A 89 0.93 -4.67 7.94
N HIS A 90 -0.24 -4.77 8.57
CA HIS A 90 -1.18 -3.68 8.76
C HIS A 90 -1.16 -3.16 10.20
N GLN A 91 -1.36 -1.85 10.34
CA GLN A 91 -1.63 -1.18 11.60
C GLN A 91 -2.83 -0.26 11.45
N THR A 92 -3.48 0.06 12.57
CA THR A 92 -4.52 1.09 12.62
C THR A 92 -3.95 2.39 12.07
N LEU A 93 -4.72 3.04 11.18
CA LEU A 93 -4.35 4.32 10.58
C LEU A 93 -4.05 5.34 11.69
N SER A 94 -2.82 5.86 11.72
CA SER A 94 -2.42 6.89 12.67
C SER A 94 -2.72 8.30 12.13
N ILE A 95 -3.05 9.24 13.00
CA ILE A 95 -3.20 10.65 12.61
C ILE A 95 -1.81 11.24 12.44
N LYS A 96 -1.42 11.51 11.19
CA LYS A 96 -0.12 12.11 10.84
C LYS A 96 -0.32 13.58 10.49
N SER A 97 -0.13 14.47 11.47
CA SER A 97 -0.40 15.92 11.35
C SER A 97 0.39 16.64 10.24
N ILE A 98 1.50 16.04 9.78
CA ILE A 98 2.40 16.61 8.77
C ILE A 98 2.43 15.82 7.46
N CYS A 99 1.69 14.72 7.35
CA CYS A 99 1.71 13.88 6.15
C CYS A 99 0.50 14.16 5.26
N HIS A 100 0.76 14.39 3.98
CA HIS A 100 -0.28 14.35 2.96
C HIS A 100 -0.06 13.11 2.11
N TYR A 101 -1.07 12.23 2.09
CA TYR A 101 -1.00 11.00 1.33
C TYR A 101 -0.79 11.33 -0.15
N HIS A 102 0.30 10.80 -0.70
CA HIS A 102 0.66 10.88 -2.12
C HIS A 102 1.36 9.59 -2.50
N PRO A 103 0.69 8.68 -3.23
CA PRO A 103 1.21 7.35 -3.47
C PRO A 103 2.42 7.41 -4.41
N ASP A 104 3.48 6.71 -4.02
CA ASP A 104 4.67 6.52 -4.84
C ASP A 104 4.43 5.45 -5.91
N TYR A 105 3.57 4.47 -5.62
CA TYR A 105 3.21 3.39 -6.54
C TYR A 105 1.71 3.08 -6.54
N SER A 106 1.23 2.61 -7.69
CA SER A 106 -0.09 1.99 -7.87
C SER A 106 0.08 0.64 -8.54
N LEU A 107 -0.32 -0.44 -7.86
CA LEU A 107 -0.38 -1.79 -8.42
C LEU A 107 -1.82 -2.03 -8.88
N VAL A 108 -2.00 -2.35 -10.15
CA VAL A 108 -3.32 -2.50 -10.77
C VAL A 108 -3.44 -3.89 -11.36
N TRP A 109 -4.51 -4.61 -11.03
CA TRP A 109 -4.82 -5.90 -11.61
C TRP A 109 -6.34 -6.10 -11.70
N LYS A 110 -6.76 -7.23 -12.29
CA LYS A 110 -8.17 -7.62 -12.32
C LYS A 110 -8.42 -8.90 -11.54
N THR A 111 -9.56 -8.96 -10.88
CA THR A 111 -10.12 -10.18 -10.30
C THR A 111 -11.49 -10.42 -10.91
N GLY A 112 -11.55 -11.33 -11.89
CA GLY A 112 -12.71 -11.44 -12.77
C GLY A 112 -12.88 -10.16 -13.61
N ASN A 113 -14.03 -9.51 -13.49
CA ASN A 113 -14.33 -8.25 -14.17
C ASN A 113 -13.98 -7.01 -13.33
N ASP A 114 -13.62 -7.19 -12.06
CA ASP A 114 -13.38 -6.08 -11.14
C ASP A 114 -11.90 -5.66 -11.20
N GLU A 115 -11.68 -4.36 -11.40
CA GLU A 115 -10.36 -3.75 -11.22
C GLU A 115 -10.03 -3.64 -9.73
N GLN A 116 -8.78 -3.94 -9.39
CA GLN A 116 -8.23 -3.88 -8.06
C GLN A 116 -6.99 -3.00 -8.09
N ILE A 117 -6.90 -2.05 -7.15
CA ILE A 117 -5.84 -1.05 -7.15
C ILE A 117 -5.25 -0.93 -5.75
N LEU A 118 -3.98 -1.30 -5.59
CA LEU A 118 -3.22 -1.08 -4.36
C LEU A 118 -2.27 0.10 -4.54
N GLN A 119 -2.60 1.21 -3.91
CA GLN A 119 -1.72 2.37 -3.81
C GLN A 119 -0.85 2.29 -2.56
N ILE A 120 0.42 2.68 -2.72
CA ILE A 120 1.45 2.61 -1.69
C ILE A 120 2.06 4.00 -1.51
N CYS A 121 1.94 4.58 -0.31
CA CYS A 121 2.55 5.86 0.02
C CYS A 121 3.72 5.67 0.98
N TYR A 122 4.94 5.97 0.51
CA TYR A 122 6.16 5.94 1.31
C TYR A 122 6.35 7.19 2.15
N GLY A 123 5.66 8.28 1.82
CA GLY A 123 5.63 9.46 2.70
C GLY A 123 4.89 9.18 4.02
N CYS A 124 3.74 8.51 3.94
CA CYS A 124 2.89 8.26 5.11
C CYS A 124 3.01 6.84 5.67
N HIS A 125 3.70 5.94 4.97
CA HIS A 125 3.76 4.50 5.26
C HIS A 125 2.35 3.90 5.26
N GLU A 126 1.62 4.07 4.17
CA GLU A 126 0.22 3.68 4.09
C GLU A 126 -0.07 2.77 2.90
N TRP A 127 -0.91 1.76 3.14
CA TRP A 127 -1.63 1.02 2.12
C TRP A 127 -2.97 1.69 1.84
N ARG A 128 -3.36 1.79 0.57
CA ARG A 128 -4.75 2.09 0.19
C ARG A 128 -5.18 1.17 -0.95
N HIS A 129 -6.07 0.24 -0.66
CA HIS A 129 -6.59 -0.72 -1.62
C HIS A 129 -8.02 -0.37 -2.01
N PHE A 130 -8.23 -0.08 -3.29
CA PHE A 130 -9.52 0.13 -3.91
C PHE A 130 -10.00 -1.16 -4.56
N CYS A 131 -11.20 -1.59 -4.22
CA CYS A 131 -11.85 -2.77 -4.78
C CYS A 131 -13.34 -2.49 -5.03
N SER A 132 -14.04 -3.41 -5.70
CA SER A 132 -15.48 -3.29 -5.98
C SER A 132 -16.36 -3.12 -4.72
N ARG A 133 -15.82 -3.44 -3.54
CA ARG A 133 -16.52 -3.39 -2.25
C ARG A 133 -16.16 -2.19 -1.40
N GLY A 134 -15.29 -1.29 -1.88
CA GLY A 134 -14.91 -0.06 -1.21
C GLY A 134 -13.40 0.16 -1.17
N VAL A 135 -12.94 0.85 -0.14
CA VAL A 135 -11.53 1.18 0.06
C VAL A 135 -11.07 0.70 1.43
N LEU A 136 -9.98 -0.06 1.48
CA LEU A 136 -9.27 -0.39 2.70
C LEU A 136 -8.02 0.48 2.80
N GLN A 137 -7.92 1.27 3.87
CA GLN A 137 -6.76 2.10 4.15
C GLN A 137 -6.21 1.77 5.53
N THR A 138 -4.90 1.57 5.62
CA THR A 138 -4.19 1.20 6.85
C THR A 138 -2.77 1.71 6.81
N ASP A 139 -2.16 1.92 7.97
CA ASP A 139 -0.71 2.08 8.05
C ASP A 139 -0.01 0.75 7.74
N VAL A 140 1.16 0.83 7.13
CA VAL A 140 2.09 -0.29 6.98
C VAL A 140 2.86 -0.43 8.29
N ASN A 141 2.84 -1.63 8.86
CA ASN A 141 3.66 -1.96 10.02
C ASN A 141 5.15 -1.68 9.74
N GLU A 142 5.88 -1.09 10.70
CA GLU A 142 7.25 -0.63 10.50
C GLU A 142 8.20 -1.73 9.97
N PRO A 143 8.31 -2.93 10.59
CA PRO A 143 9.02 -4.06 10.00
C PRO A 143 8.62 -4.39 8.55
N ALA A 144 7.33 -4.42 8.24
CA ALA A 144 6.87 -4.67 6.87
C ALA A 144 7.34 -3.57 5.90
N TYR A 145 7.36 -2.32 6.36
CA TYR A 145 7.79 -1.17 5.58
C TYR A 145 9.31 -1.12 5.36
N PHE A 146 10.09 -1.06 6.45
CA PHE A 146 11.54 -0.84 6.40
C PHE A 146 12.33 -2.09 6.00
N ASP A 147 11.90 -3.28 6.45
CA ASP A 147 12.69 -4.48 6.21
C ASP A 147 12.39 -5.18 4.89
N LYS A 148 11.22 -4.91 4.32
CA LYS A 148 10.70 -5.63 3.15
C LYS A 148 10.36 -4.67 2.01
N LEU A 149 9.29 -3.88 2.17
CA LEU A 149 8.68 -3.12 1.08
C LEU A 149 9.68 -2.17 0.40
N THR A 150 10.39 -1.35 1.18
CA THR A 150 11.37 -0.39 0.66
C THR A 150 12.60 -1.04 0.03
N LYS A 151 12.90 -2.31 0.36
CA LYS A 151 14.00 -3.08 -0.26
C LYS A 151 13.58 -3.71 -1.58
N TRP A 152 12.33 -4.18 -1.67
CA TRP A 152 11.82 -4.87 -2.85
C TRP A 152 11.35 -3.92 -3.94
N LEU A 153 10.73 -2.80 -3.55
CA LEU A 153 10.24 -1.76 -4.45
C LEU A 153 10.76 -0.40 -3.96
N PRO A 154 12.04 -0.08 -4.16
CA PRO A 154 12.61 1.15 -3.64
C PRO A 154 11.93 2.37 -4.23
N LYS A 155 11.89 3.49 -3.49
CA LYS A 155 11.41 4.77 -4.02
C LYS A 155 12.28 5.16 -5.21
N VAL A 156 11.69 5.26 -6.39
CA VAL A 156 12.43 5.77 -7.56
C VAL A 156 12.49 7.29 -7.43
N ALA A 157 13.70 7.85 -7.51
CA ALA A 157 13.87 9.30 -7.54
C ALA A 157 13.05 9.92 -8.69
N ALA A 158 12.34 11.00 -8.40
CA ALA A 158 11.66 11.75 -9.44
C ALA A 158 12.72 12.28 -10.43
N LYS A 159 12.52 12.01 -11.72
CA LYS A 159 13.37 12.50 -12.82
C LYS A 159 12.58 13.55 -13.60
#